data_AF-A0A652JVM5-F1
#
_entry.id   AF-A0A652JVM5-F1
#
_cell.length_a   1.000
_cell.length_b   1.000
_cell.length_c   1.000
_cell.angle_alpha   90.00
_cell.angle_beta   90.00
_cell.angle_gamma   90.00
#
_symmetry.space_group_name_H-M   'P 1'
#
loop_
_entity.id
_entity.type
_entity.pdbx_description
1 polymer ?
#
loop_
_entity_poly.entity_id
_entity_poly.type
_entity_poly.pdbx_seq_one_letter_code
_entity_poly.pdbx_strand_id
1 'polypeptide(L)' 'MRIGELSRRTGVHAHQLRYYEAQGLLEAGRGANGYREYDEGAVLRV' A
#
# COMPACT_ATOMS: atom_id res chain seq x y z
N MET A 1 0.60 7.48 2.36
CA MET A 1 0.13 7.45 0.96
C MET A 1 -1.05 6.49 0.78
N ARG A 2 -1.95 6.71 -0.20
CA ARG A 2 -3.05 5.77 -0.52
C ARG A 2 -2.60 4.70 -1.52
N ILE A 3 -3.37 3.61 -1.67
CA ILE A 3 -3.02 2.51 -2.58
C ILE A 3 -2.83 2.97 -4.05
N GLY A 4 -3.62 3.94 -4.51
CA GLY A 4 -3.47 4.48 -5.86
C GLY A 4 -2.20 5.28 -6.05
N GLU A 5 -1.70 5.91 -4.98
CA GLU A 5 -0.43 6.62 -5.00
C GLU A 5 0.75 5.64 -4.94
N LEU A 6 0.68 4.63 -4.06
CA LEU A 6 1.67 3.55 -4.01
C LEU A 6 1.81 2.84 -5.36
N SER A 7 0.68 2.57 -6.01
CA SER A 7 0.64 1.96 -7.35
C SER A 7 1.35 2.82 -8.40
N ARG A 8 1.14 4.15 -8.40
CA ARG A 8 1.84 5.06 -9.31
C ARG A 8 3.35 5.12 -9.04
N ARG A 9 3.77 5.07 -7.78
CA ARG A 9 5.18 5.18 -7.38
C ARG A 9 5.97 3.89 -7.64
N THR A 10 5.34 2.73 -7.47
CA THR A 10 5.98 1.40 -7.62
C THR A 10 5.78 0.80 -9.01
N GLY A 11 4.80 1.28 -9.77
CA GLY A 11 4.36 0.64 -11.02
C GLY A 11 3.54 -0.64 -10.80
N VAL A 12 3.34 -1.07 -9.56
CA VAL A 12 2.56 -2.27 -9.23
C VAL A 12 1.07 -1.96 -9.25
N HIS A 13 0.27 -2.85 -9.82
CA HIS A 13 -1.18 -2.67 -9.85
C HIS A 13 -1.80 -2.69 -8.45
N ALA A 14 -2.82 -1.86 -8.22
CA ALA A 14 -3.52 -1.80 -6.94
C ALA A 14 -4.11 -3.15 -6.49
N HIS A 15 -4.53 -4.03 -7.41
CA HIS A 15 -5.02 -5.36 -7.05
C HIS A 15 -3.90 -6.26 -6.48
N GLN A 16 -2.68 -6.17 -7.03
CA GLN A 16 -1.50 -6.89 -6.57
C GLN A 16 -1.04 -6.38 -5.20
N LEU A 17 -1.08 -5.05 -4.99
CA LEU A 17 -0.83 -4.45 -3.67
C LEU A 17 -1.81 -4.95 -2.60
N ARG A 18 -3.10 -5.07 -2.92
CA ARG A 18 -4.09 -5.68 -2.00
C ARG A 18 -3.83 -7.16 -1.77
N TYR A 19 -3.33 -7.87 -2.79
CA TYR A 19 -2.92 -9.26 -2.63
C TYR A 19 -1.75 -9.36 -1.65
N TYR A 20 -0.72 -8.52 -1.77
CA TYR A 20 0.38 -8.47 -0.80
C TYR A 20 -0.09 -8.11 0.60
N GLU A 21 -1.04 -7.17 0.73
CA GLU A 21 -1.68 -6.84 2.01
C GLU A 21 -2.39 -8.07 2.61
N ALA A 22 -3.18 -8.78 1.80
CA ALA A 22 -3.91 -9.97 2.22
C ALA A 22 -2.98 -11.14 2.60
N GLN A 23 -1.80 -11.24 1.98
CA GLN A 23 -0.77 -12.22 2.31
C GLN A 23 0.14 -11.79 3.48
N GLY A 24 -0.06 -10.59 4.04
CA GLY A 24 0.78 -10.05 5.12
C GLY A 24 2.18 -9.60 4.69
N LEU A 25 2.42 -9.47 3.38
CA LEU A 25 3.68 -9.00 2.81
C LEU A 25 3.78 -7.46 2.78
N LEU A 26 2.63 -6.79 2.86
CA LEU A 26 2.54 -5.34 2.85
C LEU A 26 1.58 -4.87 3.94
N GLU A 27 2.05 -4.03 4.85
CA GLU A 27 1.22 -3.49 5.91
C GLU A 27 0.66 -2.12 5.53
N ALA A 28 -0.62 -1.90 5.83
CA ALA A 28 -1.28 -0.61 5.74
C ALA A 28 -1.69 -0.15 7.14
N GLY A 29 -1.25 1.05 7.53
CA GLY A 29 -1.77 1.73 8.71
C GLY A 29 -3.20 2.24 8.48
N ARG A 30 -3.85 2.66 9.56
CA ARG A 30 -5.11 3.43 9.48
C ARG A 30 -4.81 4.90 9.69
N GLY A 31 -5.16 5.72 8.72
CA GLY A 31 -5.15 7.18 8.86
C GLY A 31 -6.26 7.64 9.81
N ALA A 32 -6.15 8.89 10.29
CA ALA A 32 -7.16 9.52 11.17
C ALA A 32 -8.57 9.59 10.54
N ASN A 33 -8.64 9.49 9.22
CA ASN A 33 -9.85 9.44 8.40
C ASN A 33 -10.42 8.02 8.22
N GLY A 34 -9.84 7.01 8.88
CA GLY A 34 -10.28 5.62 8.84
C GLY A 34 -9.87 4.83 7.59
N TYR A 35 -9.16 5.47 6.66
CA TYR A 35 -8.70 4.80 5.45
C TYR A 35 -7.32 4.16 5.62
N ARG A 36 -7.00 3.23 4.72
CA ARG A 36 -5.67 2.62 4.62
C ARG A 36 -4.64 3.63 4.12
N GLU A 37 -3.54 3.73 4.85
CA GLU A 37 -2.39 4.54 4.50
C GLU A 37 -1.12 3.69 4.58
N TYR A 38 -0.34 3.73 3.50
CA TYR A 38 0.97 3.11 3.41
C TYR A 38 2.02 4.15 3.78
N ASP A 39 3.06 3.74 4.50
CA ASP A 39 4.20 4.60 4.79
C ASP A 39 5.11 4.75 3.56
N GLU A 40 6.06 5.68 3.63
CA GLU A 40 7.06 5.86 2.57
C GLU A 40 7.89 4.59 2.31
N GLY A 41 8.11 3.78 3.35
CA GLY A 41 8.82 2.51 3.27
C GLY A 41 8.12 1.46 2.40
N ALA A 42 6.80 1.56 2.20
CA ALA A 42 6.04 0.64 1.37
C ALA A 42 6.54 0.59 -0.08
N VAL A 43 7.13 1.67 -0.58
CA VAL A 43 7.71 1.71 -1.94
C VAL A 43 8.95 0.81 -2.06
N LEU A 44 9.67 0.58 -0.96
CA LEU A 44 10.88 -0.27 -0.95
C LEU A 44 10.57 -1.74 -0.68
N ARG A 45 9.38 -2.06 -0.16
CA ARG A 45 8.95 -3.43 0.16
C ARG A 45 8.28 -4.14 -1.02
N VAL A 46 7.87 -3.39 -2.04
CA VAL A 46 7.13 -3.84 -3.22
C VAL A 46 8.05 -3.80 -4.42
#